data_AF-A0A4Y2BRS9-F1
#
_entry.id   AF-A0A4Y2BRS9-F1
#
_cell.length_a   1.000
_cell.length_b   1.000
_cell.length_c   1.000
_cell.angle_alpha   90.00
_cell.angle_beta   90.00
_cell.angle_gamma   90.00
#
_symmetry.space_group_name_H-M   'P 1'
#
loop_
_entity.id
_entity.type
_entity.pdbx_description
1 polymer ?
#
loop_
_entity_poly.entity_id
_entity_poly.type
_entity_poly.pdbx_seq_one_letter_code
_entity_poly.pdbx_strand_id
1 'polypeptide(L)'
;MGFAESCNFEKLNNNNYKQWKLNIKMQLLNLGLIEFVDKQEPVLDAEATKADKQNFELRKAKALSTICLSIDENLKSIVYNIDSPAAAL
;
A
#
# COMPACT_ATOMS: atom_id res chain seq x y z
N MET A 1 -14.92 -3.75 -14.83
CA MET A 1 -13.71 -2.94 -14.53
C MET A 1 -13.03 -3.62 -13.35
N GLY A 2 -12.05 -4.48 -13.61
CA GLY A 2 -11.44 -5.34 -12.59
C GLY A 2 -10.36 -4.58 -11.82
N PHE A 3 -10.72 -3.95 -10.70
CA PHE A 3 -9.77 -3.38 -9.75
C PHE A 3 -9.21 -4.49 -8.85
N ALA A 4 -8.47 -5.41 -9.44
CA ALA A 4 -7.55 -6.29 -8.71
C ALA A 4 -6.70 -7.03 -9.74
N GLU A 5 -5.58 -6.44 -10.16
CA GLU A 5 -4.42 -7.29 -10.42
C GLU A 5 -4.09 -7.93 -9.08
N SER A 6 -4.58 -9.15 -8.87
CA SER A 6 -4.26 -9.93 -7.69
C SER A 6 -2.75 -10.04 -7.59
N CYS A 7 -2.19 -9.79 -6.40
CA CYS A 7 -0.79 -10.08 -6.14
C CYS A 7 -0.54 -11.56 -6.47
N ASN A 8 0.24 -11.84 -7.53
CA ASN A 8 0.54 -13.20 -7.99
C ASN A 8 1.64 -13.87 -7.16
N PHE A 9 1.79 -13.45 -5.90
CA PHE A 9 2.77 -13.97 -4.96
C PHE A 9 2.09 -14.30 -3.64
N GLU A 10 2.77 -15.11 -2.83
CA GLU A 10 2.24 -15.52 -1.53
C GLU A 10 1.96 -14.30 -0.64
N LYS A 11 0.74 -14.22 -0.10
CA LYS A 11 0.36 -13.15 0.83
C LYS A 11 1.24 -13.17 2.08
N LEU A 12 1.37 -12.01 2.74
CA LEU A 12 2.11 -11.92 3.99
C LEU A 12 1.52 -12.88 5.01
N ASN A 13 2.37 -13.75 5.54
CA ASN A 13 2.09 -14.64 6.66
C ASN A 13 3.21 -14.53 7.71
N ASN A 14 3.11 -15.33 8.77
CA ASN A 14 4.04 -15.29 9.91
C ASN A 14 5.49 -15.66 9.55
N ASN A 15 5.72 -16.29 8.40
CA ASN A 15 7.00 -16.93 8.06
C ASN A 15 7.66 -16.34 6.81
N ASN A 16 6.97 -15.49 6.03
CA ASN A 16 7.45 -15.06 4.71
C ASN A 16 7.74 -13.56 4.56
N TYR A 17 7.77 -12.79 5.65
CA TYR A 17 7.89 -11.32 5.62
C TYR A 17 9.00 -10.79 4.69
N LYS A 18 10.20 -11.39 4.70
CA LYS A 18 11.32 -10.94 3.84
C LYS A 18 11.00 -11.10 2.34
N GLN A 19 10.41 -12.23 1.96
CA GLN A 19 10.04 -12.52 0.57
C GLN A 19 8.82 -11.69 0.15
N TRP A 20 7.80 -11.64 0.99
CA TRP A 20 6.63 -10.79 0.77
C TRP A 20 7.02 -9.33 0.56
N LYS A 21 7.91 -8.78 1.41
CA LYS A 21 8.38 -7.40 1.32
C LYS A 21 9.08 -7.10 -0.01
N LEU A 22 9.88 -8.03 -0.52
CA LEU A 22 10.51 -7.89 -1.84
C LEU A 22 9.42 -7.88 -2.94
N ASN A 23 8.50 -8.85 -2.90
CA ASN A 23 7.48 -9.02 -3.92
C ASN A 23 6.49 -7.86 -3.98
N ILE A 24 6.00 -7.37 -2.84
CA ILE A 24 5.11 -6.20 -2.81
C ILE A 24 5.81 -4.93 -3.28
N LYS A 25 7.11 -4.76 -2.99
CA LYS A 25 7.90 -3.66 -3.56
C LYS A 25 7.98 -3.75 -5.08
N MET A 26 8.25 -4.94 -5.64
CA MET A 26 8.29 -5.12 -7.09
C MET A 26 6.91 -4.88 -7.73
N GLN A 27 5.83 -5.32 -7.09
CA GLN A 27 4.46 -5.04 -7.55
C GLN A 27 4.16 -3.54 -7.57
N LEU A 28 4.51 -2.81 -6.51
CA LEU A 28 4.31 -1.36 -6.45
C LEU A 28 5.20 -0.63 -7.46
N LEU A 29 6.41 -1.10 -7.71
CA LEU A 29 7.28 -0.58 -8.77
C LEU A 29 6.64 -0.74 -10.16
N ASN A 30 6.14 -1.95 -10.48
CA ASN A 30 5.45 -2.22 -11.74
C ASN A 30 4.19 -1.36 -11.94
N LEU A 31 3.50 -1.04 -10.86
CA LEU A 31 2.31 -0.18 -10.87
C LEU A 31 2.64 1.32 -10.88
N GLY A 32 3.92 1.71 -10.78
CA GLY A 32 4.33 3.11 -10.63
C GLY A 32 3.86 3.74 -9.31
N LEU A 33 3.79 2.94 -8.24
CA LEU A 33 3.30 3.32 -6.90
C LEU A 33 4.38 3.19 -5.81
N ILE A 34 5.61 2.86 -6.18
CA ILE A 34 6.72 2.64 -5.23
C ILE A 34 7.04 3.88 -4.37
N GLU A 35 6.78 5.07 -4.91
CA GLU A 35 6.98 6.34 -4.21
C GLU A 35 6.16 6.44 -2.91
N PHE A 36 5.02 5.76 -2.81
CA PHE A 36 4.18 5.79 -1.61
C PHE A 36 4.65 4.85 -0.48
N VAL A 37 5.71 4.05 -0.69
CA VAL A 37 6.25 3.12 0.32
C VAL A 37 7.71 3.36 0.68
N ASP A 38 8.41 4.21 -0.08
CA ASP A 38 9.74 4.65 0.31
C ASP A 38 9.66 5.79 1.33
N LYS A 39 10.81 6.07 1.99
CA LYS A 39 10.87 6.97 3.16
C LYS A 39 10.53 8.43 2.87
N GLN A 40 10.28 8.77 1.61
CA GLN A 40 10.02 10.12 1.16
C GLN A 40 8.68 10.09 0.46
N GLU A 41 7.62 10.42 1.20
CA GLU A 41 6.29 10.54 0.62
C GLU A 41 6.33 11.60 -0.48
N PRO A 42 5.79 11.33 -1.68
CA PRO A 42 5.82 12.29 -2.76
C PRO A 42 5.07 13.55 -2.31
N VAL A 43 5.74 14.69 -2.38
CA VAL A 43 5.16 15.98 -2.02
C VAL A 43 4.50 16.56 -3.28
N LEU A 44 3.21 16.86 -3.19
CA LEU A 44 2.53 17.62 -4.23
C LEU A 44 3.07 19.04 -4.29
N ASP A 45 3.31 19.54 -5.49
CA ASP A 45 3.67 20.94 -5.71
C ASP A 45 2.59 21.87 -5.14
N ALA A 46 2.99 23.02 -4.59
CA ALA A 46 2.08 24.02 -4.05
C ALA A 46 1.13 24.58 -5.14
N GLU A 47 1.58 24.59 -6.39
CA GLU A 47 0.82 25.02 -7.56
C GLU A 47 -0.03 23.90 -8.19
N ALA A 48 -0.02 22.69 -7.60
CA ALA A 48 -0.76 21.54 -8.11
C ALA A 48 -2.26 21.84 -8.23
N THR A 49 -2.82 21.50 -9.39
CA THR A 49 -4.24 21.73 -9.66
C THR A 49 -5.11 20.82 -8.79
N LYS A 50 -6.42 21.11 -8.73
CA LYS A 50 -7.38 20.23 -8.06
C LYS A 50 -7.36 18.80 -8.64
N ALA A 51 -7.14 18.67 -9.94
CA ALA A 51 -7.07 17.37 -10.60
C ALA A 51 -5.82 16.58 -10.17
N ASP A 52 -4.67 17.25 -10.04
CA ASP A 52 -3.43 16.63 -9.58
C ASP A 52 -3.55 16.11 -8.16
N LYS A 53 -4.18 16.90 -7.27
CA LYS A 53 -4.47 16.50 -5.89
C LYS A 53 -5.37 15.26 -5.83
N GLN A 54 -6.44 15.23 -6.63
CA GLN A 54 -7.32 14.07 -6.70
C GLN A 54 -6.62 12.83 -7.25
N ASN A 55 -5.79 12.98 -8.28
CA ASN A 55 -5.03 11.88 -8.85
C ASN A 55 -3.99 11.34 -7.87
N PHE A 56 -3.34 12.21 -7.10
CA PHE A 56 -2.40 11.83 -6.05
C PHE A 56 -3.07 10.98 -4.96
N GLU A 57 -4.19 11.45 -4.41
CA GLU A 57 -4.95 10.71 -3.40
C GLU A 57 -5.43 9.36 -3.94
N LEU A 58 -5.85 9.31 -5.20
CA LEU A 58 -6.25 8.07 -5.85
C LEU A 58 -5.07 7.08 -5.96
N ARG A 59 -3.88 7.56 -6.37
CA ARG A 59 -2.67 6.73 -6.47
C ARG A 59 -2.21 6.25 -5.09
N LYS A 60 -2.27 7.11 -4.07
CA LYS A 60 -1.98 6.77 -2.67
C LYS A 60 -2.93 5.68 -2.16
N ALA A 61 -4.24 5.86 -2.35
CA ALA A 61 -5.25 4.86 -1.98
C ALA A 61 -5.05 3.53 -2.73
N LYS A 62 -4.63 3.58 -4.00
CA LYS A 62 -4.30 2.39 -4.79
C LYS A 62 -3.08 1.66 -4.23
N ALA A 63 -2.03 2.38 -3.83
CA ALA A 63 -0.84 1.79 -3.21
C ALA A 63 -1.20 1.08 -1.89
N LEU A 64 -1.93 1.76 -1.01
CA LEU A 64 -2.37 1.22 0.28
C LEU A 64 -3.28 0.00 0.12
N SER A 65 -4.26 0.07 -0.79
CA SER A 65 -5.15 -1.08 -1.04
C SER A 65 -4.39 -2.28 -1.61
N THR A 66 -3.40 -2.07 -2.47
CA THR A 66 -2.54 -3.15 -2.99
C THR A 66 -1.78 -3.85 -1.87
N ILE A 67 -1.19 -3.08 -0.94
CA ILE A 67 -0.50 -3.64 0.22
C ILE A 67 -1.48 -4.42 1.10
N CYS A 68 -2.62 -3.84 1.45
CA CYS A 68 -3.63 -4.48 2.29
C CYS A 68 -4.15 -5.80 1.70
N LEU A 69 -4.39 -5.84 0.38
CA LEU A 69 -4.85 -7.05 -0.32
C LEU A 69 -3.77 -8.14 -0.39
N SER A 70 -2.49 -7.77 -0.30
CA SER A 70 -1.35 -8.69 -0.28
C SER A 70 -1.08 -9.32 1.09
N ILE A 71 -1.86 -8.99 2.12
CA ILE A 71 -1.69 -9.50 3.49
C ILE A 71 -2.74 -10.59 3.77
N ASP A 72 -2.33 -11.67 4.43
CA ASP A 72 -3.24 -12.71 4.86
C ASP A 72 -4.31 -12.16 5.80
N GLU A 73 -5.55 -12.64 5.68
CA GLU A 73 -6.69 -12.09 6.43
C GLU A 73 -6.51 -12.19 7.94
N ASN A 74 -5.83 -13.23 8.42
CA ASN A 74 -5.54 -13.41 9.84
C ASN A 74 -4.57 -12.34 10.38
N LEU A 75 -3.79 -11.71 9.50
CA LEU A 75 -2.85 -10.64 9.83
C LEU A 75 -3.41 -9.24 9.53
N LYS A 76 -4.51 -9.12 8.79
CA LYS A 76 -5.13 -7.82 8.50
C LYS A 76 -5.62 -7.10 9.75
N SER A 77 -6.02 -7.82 10.80
CA SER A 77 -6.39 -7.23 12.11
C SER A 77 -5.27 -6.39 12.72
N ILE A 78 -3.99 -6.75 12.46
CA ILE A 78 -2.81 -6.01 12.90
C ILE A 78 -2.67 -4.70 12.10
N VAL A 79 -3.06 -4.72 10.82
CA VAL A 79 -2.97 -3.58 9.89
C VAL A 79 -4.09 -2.56 10.15
N TYR A 80 -5.31 -3.02 10.45
CA TYR A 80 -6.45 -2.15 10.74
C TYR A 80 -6.33 -1.41 12.08
N ASN A 81 -5.48 -1.88 13.01
CA ASN A 81 -5.27 -1.23 14.30
C ASN A 81 -4.26 -0.06 14.27
N ILE A 82 -3.73 0.29 13.10
CA ILE A 82 -2.71 1.34 12.97
C ILE A 82 -3.33 2.75 12.97
N ASP A 83 -4.63 2.88 12.69
CA ASP A 83 -5.35 4.17 12.73
C ASP A 83 -5.62 4.68 14.16
N SER A 84 -5.30 3.90 15.19
CA SER A 84 -5.37 4.35 16.59
C SER A 84 -4.31 3.67 17.47
N PRO A 85 -3.14 4.30 17.70
CA PRO A 85 -2.20 3.83 18.71
C PRO A 85 -2.78 3.83 20.14
N ALA A 86 -4.00 4.34 20.35
CA ALA A 86 -4.66 4.39 21.65
C ALA A 86 -5.53 3.17 21.99
N ALA A 87 -5.75 2.23 21.07
CA ALA A 87 -6.64 1.08 21.32
C ALA A 87 -5.93 -0.20 21.81
N ALA A 88 -4.60 -0.19 21.93
CA ALA A 88 -3.83 -1.28 22.52
C ALA A 88 -3.43 -0.95 23.97
N LEU A 89 -4.41 -0.95 24.88
CA LEU A 89 -4.21 -1.03 26.33
C LEU A 89 -5.02 -2.20 26.89
#